data_AF-A0A969L2T9-F1
#
_entry.id   AF-A0A969L2T9-F1
#
_cell.length_a   1.000
_cell.length_b   1.000
_cell.length_c   1.000
_cell.angle_alpha   90.00
_cell.angle_beta   90.00
_cell.angle_gamma   90.00
#
_symmetry.space_group_name_H-M   'P 1'
#
loop_
_entity.id
_entity.type
_entity.pdbx_description
1 polymer ?
#
loop_
_entity_poly.entity_id
_entity_poly.type
_entity_poly.pdbx_seq_one_letter_code
_entity_poly.pdbx_strand_id
1 'polypeptide(L)'
;MTIVPGIALRTLSNQRQLIFRLAAVLLVPFLAVVAGLLTAKVQPEIVVVAAAAPIGILIAYQFNDRFEYGIVGIVAAAGLVNFFALPTGTESRIVISMVLSIALLARWFVPMILVDKHIQIKPSPINRPLLLFAAANIASYLWGNAFRDPLLVSWRSFPIVQIASLIVNILLPMLVLLVYNKLNEGKWLKWLTWLMLGMGALYLVAYFFAPFLLNYILSNGSSGLFPLWVMVLALSLALYDEKLPLWLRGLLLILVLGFFYRTFFLGRLWLSGWIPALGACTVVTFLRSKKLFAVMMLVGLLYLGLNL
;
A
#
# COMPACT_ATOMS: atom_id res chain seq x y z
N MET A 1 31.88 -13.77 41.99
CA MET A 1 31.82 -14.52 40.72
C MET A 1 30.62 -13.99 39.94
N THR A 2 30.84 -12.89 39.22
CA THR A 2 29.79 -12.13 38.52
C THR A 2 29.63 -12.70 37.11
N ILE A 3 28.55 -13.46 36.90
CA ILE A 3 28.19 -14.01 35.59
C ILE A 3 27.81 -12.83 34.70
N VAL A 4 28.63 -12.55 33.69
CA VAL A 4 28.42 -11.49 32.70
C VAL A 4 27.16 -11.84 31.88
N PRO A 5 26.02 -11.12 32.06
CA PRO A 5 24.73 -11.49 31.44
C PRO A 5 24.74 -11.37 29.91
N GLY A 6 25.73 -10.68 29.34
CA GLY A 6 25.80 -10.38 27.91
C GLY A 6 26.15 -11.57 27.01
N ILE A 7 26.81 -12.62 27.51
CA ILE A 7 27.26 -13.75 26.68
C ILE A 7 26.10 -14.70 26.36
N ALA A 8 25.23 -14.97 27.34
CA ALA A 8 24.09 -15.87 27.19
C ALA A 8 23.00 -15.32 26.23
N LEU A 9 22.77 -14.01 26.23
CA LEU A 9 21.82 -13.37 25.30
C LEU A 9 22.34 -13.37 23.85
N ARG A 10 23.66 -13.34 23.66
CA ARG A 10 24.30 -13.36 22.34
C ARG A 10 24.33 -14.75 21.71
N THR A 11 24.46 -15.80 22.52
CA THR A 11 24.40 -17.19 22.05
C THR A 11 22.98 -17.61 21.69
N LEU A 12 21.96 -17.19 22.45
CA LEU A 12 20.55 -17.46 22.15
C LEU A 12 20.08 -16.78 20.85
N SER A 13 20.52 -15.55 20.58
CA SER A 13 20.18 -14.86 19.32
C SER A 13 20.87 -15.48 18.10
N ASN A 14 22.13 -15.92 18.23
CA ASN A 14 22.85 -16.62 17.17
C ASN A 14 22.25 -18.01 16.87
N GLN A 15 21.82 -18.78 17.88
CA GLN A 15 21.16 -20.06 17.67
C GLN A 15 19.79 -19.90 16.99
N ARG A 16 19.00 -18.88 17.38
CA ARG A 16 17.75 -18.53 16.68
C ARG A 16 17.99 -18.21 15.21
N GLN A 17 19.04 -17.43 14.90
CA GLN A 17 19.39 -17.11 13.51
C GLN A 17 19.86 -18.33 12.72
N LEU A 18 20.60 -19.25 13.34
CA LEU A 18 21.08 -20.47 12.69
C LEU A 18 19.92 -21.42 12.36
N ILE A 19 19.02 -21.66 13.31
CA ILE A 19 17.82 -22.48 13.09
C ILE A 19 16.95 -21.88 11.98
N PHE A 20 16.82 -20.55 11.92
CA PHE A 20 16.09 -19.89 10.85
C PHE A 20 16.75 -20.02 9.49
N ARG A 21 18.08 -19.87 9.40
CA ARG A 21 18.80 -20.06 8.13
C ARG A 21 18.63 -21.49 7.62
N LEU A 22 18.75 -22.47 8.50
CA LEU A 22 18.53 -23.87 8.16
C LEU A 22 17.07 -24.15 7.76
N ALA A 23 16.11 -23.59 8.51
CA ALA A 23 14.69 -23.70 8.17
C ALA A 23 14.38 -23.04 6.82
N ALA A 24 14.93 -21.87 6.51
CA ALA A 24 14.72 -21.21 5.23
C ALA A 24 15.38 -21.97 4.07
N VAL A 25 16.62 -22.46 4.25
CA VAL A 25 17.35 -23.24 3.24
C VAL A 25 16.64 -24.56 2.93
N LEU A 26 15.94 -25.16 3.89
CA LEU A 26 15.20 -26.41 3.69
C LEU A 26 13.75 -26.17 3.24
N LEU A 27 13.07 -25.17 3.79
CA LEU A 27 11.67 -24.89 3.53
C LEU A 27 11.46 -24.29 2.13
N VAL A 28 12.36 -23.41 1.67
CA VAL A 28 12.24 -22.79 0.34
C VAL A 28 12.27 -23.83 -0.80
N PRO A 29 13.26 -24.73 -0.90
CA PRO A 29 13.25 -25.76 -1.93
C PRO A 29 12.10 -26.77 -1.72
N PHE A 30 11.73 -27.09 -0.49
CA PHE A 30 10.58 -27.96 -0.23
C PHE A 30 9.26 -27.34 -0.75
N LEU A 31 9.03 -26.06 -0.45
CA LEU A 31 7.86 -25.32 -0.95
C LEU A 31 7.90 -25.15 -2.47
N ALA A 32 9.09 -25.00 -3.07
CA ALA A 32 9.23 -24.95 -4.52
C ALA A 32 8.86 -26.29 -5.19
N VAL A 33 9.26 -27.43 -4.60
CA VAL A 33 8.91 -28.76 -5.09
C VAL A 33 7.41 -29.04 -4.91
N VAL A 34 6.86 -28.75 -3.72
CA VAL A 34 5.42 -28.88 -3.45
C VAL A 34 4.61 -27.97 -4.36
N ALA A 35 5.09 -26.75 -4.62
CA ALA A 35 4.47 -25.85 -5.57
C ALA A 35 4.48 -26.45 -6.98
N GLY A 36 5.63 -26.92 -7.48
CA GLY A 36 5.72 -27.54 -8.81
C GLY A 36 4.78 -28.74 -8.99
N LEU A 37 4.64 -29.57 -7.94
CA LEU A 37 3.74 -30.73 -7.96
C LEU A 37 2.25 -30.33 -7.90
N LEU A 38 1.91 -29.29 -7.14
CA LEU A 38 0.54 -28.81 -7.00
C LEU A 38 0.08 -27.97 -8.20
N THR A 39 0.99 -27.25 -8.87
CA THR A 39 0.66 -26.47 -10.09
C THR A 39 0.20 -27.36 -11.24
N ALA A 40 0.50 -28.67 -11.21
CA ALA A 40 0.01 -29.63 -12.18
C ALA A 40 -1.46 -30.04 -11.95
N LYS A 41 -2.04 -29.76 -10.78
CA LYS A 41 -3.39 -30.20 -10.38
C LYS A 41 -4.31 -29.07 -9.93
N VAL A 42 -3.74 -27.95 -9.52
CA VAL A 42 -4.42 -26.78 -8.96
C VAL A 42 -3.99 -25.56 -9.75
N GLN A 43 -4.90 -24.57 -9.85
CA GLN A 43 -4.61 -23.28 -10.47
C GLN A 43 -3.27 -22.73 -9.94
N PRO A 44 -2.30 -22.42 -10.83
CA PRO A 44 -0.95 -22.04 -10.44
C PRO A 44 -0.88 -20.88 -9.43
N GLU A 45 -1.86 -19.98 -9.49
CA GLU A 45 -1.95 -18.80 -8.63
C GLU A 45 -2.16 -19.17 -7.16
N ILE A 46 -3.03 -20.15 -6.88
CA ILE A 46 -3.33 -20.63 -5.52
C ILE A 46 -2.09 -21.28 -4.92
N VAL A 47 -1.38 -22.04 -5.75
CA VAL A 47 -0.19 -22.79 -5.36
C VAL A 47 0.96 -21.85 -5.02
N VAL A 48 1.15 -20.79 -5.80
CA VAL A 48 2.19 -19.81 -5.49
C VAL A 48 1.83 -18.97 -4.26
N VAL A 49 0.56 -18.61 -4.04
CA VAL A 49 0.17 -17.94 -2.79
C VAL A 49 0.38 -18.83 -1.58
N ALA A 50 0.02 -20.12 -1.67
CA ALA A 50 0.26 -21.09 -0.61
C ALA A 50 1.76 -21.31 -0.34
N ALA A 51 2.61 -21.24 -1.37
CA ALA A 51 4.06 -21.34 -1.24
C ALA A 51 4.73 -20.04 -0.75
N ALA A 52 4.17 -18.88 -1.11
CA ALA A 52 4.67 -17.57 -0.71
C ALA A 52 4.25 -17.20 0.72
N ALA A 53 3.11 -17.70 1.21
CA ALA A 53 2.63 -17.40 2.56
C ALA A 53 3.63 -17.80 3.68
N PRO A 54 4.22 -19.01 3.69
CA PRO A 54 5.26 -19.38 4.65
C PRO A 54 6.51 -18.51 4.54
N ILE A 55 6.90 -18.12 3.33
CA ILE A 55 8.05 -17.23 3.11
C ILE A 55 7.74 -15.83 3.63
N GLY A 56 6.56 -15.29 3.36
CA GLY A 56 6.07 -14.04 3.91
C GLY A 56 5.99 -14.07 5.44
N ILE A 57 5.56 -15.20 6.02
CA ILE A 57 5.54 -15.43 7.47
C ILE A 57 6.95 -15.51 8.05
N LEU A 58 7.89 -16.20 7.40
CA LEU A 58 9.30 -16.29 7.81
C LEU A 58 10.00 -14.94 7.72
N ILE A 59 9.78 -14.19 6.63
CA ILE A 59 10.27 -12.83 6.46
C ILE A 59 9.69 -11.93 7.55
N ALA A 60 8.37 -11.97 7.75
CA ALA A 60 7.70 -11.23 8.81
C ALA A 60 8.24 -11.62 10.19
N TYR A 61 8.58 -12.89 10.43
CA TYR A 61 9.18 -13.38 11.66
C TYR A 61 10.62 -12.87 11.87
N GLN A 62 11.43 -12.87 10.81
CA GLN A 62 12.84 -12.46 10.86
C GLN A 62 13.01 -10.96 11.14
N PHE A 63 12.07 -10.13 10.71
CA PHE A 63 12.04 -8.70 11.05
C PHE A 63 11.43 -8.43 12.43
N ASN A 64 11.86 -9.21 13.44
CA ASN A 64 11.11 -9.36 14.68
C ASN A 64 10.84 -8.05 15.45
N ASP A 65 11.67 -7.02 15.22
CA ASP A 65 11.50 -5.70 15.83
C ASP A 65 11.31 -4.55 14.83
N ARG A 66 11.25 -4.84 13.52
CA ARG A 66 11.33 -3.81 12.48
C ARG A 66 10.11 -3.75 11.56
N PHE A 67 8.98 -3.34 12.14
CA PHE A 67 7.73 -3.12 11.41
C PHE A 67 7.85 -2.13 10.24
N GLU A 68 8.84 -1.26 10.28
CA GLU A 68 9.01 -0.17 9.33
C GLU A 68 9.37 -0.68 7.93
N TYR A 69 10.23 -1.70 7.84
CA TYR A 69 10.51 -2.36 6.55
C TYR A 69 9.27 -3.05 6.00
N GLY A 70 8.45 -3.63 6.86
CA GLY A 70 7.17 -4.22 6.46
C GLY A 70 6.23 -3.18 5.86
N ILE A 71 6.12 -2.01 6.49
CA ILE A 71 5.26 -0.91 6.02
C ILE A 71 5.78 -0.35 4.69
N VAL A 72 7.09 -0.16 4.53
CA VAL A 72 7.71 0.20 3.25
C VAL A 72 7.45 -0.89 2.19
N GLY A 73 7.53 -2.16 2.60
CA GLY A 73 7.24 -3.33 1.78
C GLY A 73 5.80 -3.36 1.27
N ILE A 74 4.81 -2.91 2.05
CA ILE A 74 3.42 -2.79 1.59
C ILE A 74 3.34 -1.85 0.37
N VAL A 75 3.97 -0.67 0.46
CA VAL A 75 3.92 0.33 -0.63
C VAL A 75 4.70 -0.16 -1.85
N ALA A 76 5.87 -0.76 -1.63
CA ALA A 76 6.66 -1.39 -2.69
C ALA A 76 5.86 -2.50 -3.41
N ALA A 77 5.20 -3.37 -2.65
CA ALA A 77 4.38 -4.45 -3.19
C ALA A 77 3.16 -3.92 -3.95
N ALA A 78 2.55 -2.82 -3.48
CA ALA A 78 1.41 -2.20 -4.14
C ALA A 78 1.76 -1.66 -5.54
N GLY A 79 2.96 -1.12 -5.74
CA GLY A 79 3.36 -0.58 -7.03
C GLY A 79 4.11 -1.56 -7.94
N LEU A 80 4.87 -2.52 -7.42
CA LEU A 80 5.80 -3.34 -8.21
C LEU A 80 5.33 -4.76 -8.52
N VAL A 81 4.45 -5.34 -7.69
CA VAL A 81 4.20 -6.79 -7.74
C VAL A 81 2.78 -7.05 -8.23
N ASN A 82 2.63 -7.09 -9.56
CA ASN A 82 1.41 -7.52 -10.24
C ASN A 82 1.35 -9.04 -10.52
N PHE A 83 2.36 -9.81 -10.09
CA PHE A 83 2.55 -11.21 -10.47
C PHE A 83 1.51 -12.19 -9.90
N PHE A 84 0.87 -11.89 -8.77
CA PHE A 84 -0.06 -12.81 -8.09
C PHE A 84 -1.40 -12.15 -7.81
N ALA A 85 -2.11 -11.87 -8.89
CA ALA A 85 -3.53 -11.56 -8.83
C ALA A 85 -4.31 -12.87 -8.68
N LEU A 86 -4.72 -13.22 -7.45
CA LEU A 86 -5.65 -14.34 -7.29
C LEU A 86 -6.96 -14.01 -8.02
N PRO A 87 -7.40 -14.84 -8.99
CA PRO A 87 -8.67 -14.64 -9.66
C PRO A 87 -9.79 -14.79 -8.63
N THR A 88 -10.54 -13.73 -8.37
CA THR A 88 -11.68 -13.77 -7.43
C THR A 88 -12.97 -14.26 -8.10
N GLY A 89 -12.89 -14.75 -9.35
CA GLY A 89 -14.05 -15.02 -10.20
C GLY A 89 -14.75 -13.73 -10.68
N THR A 90 -14.09 -12.59 -10.54
CA THR A 90 -14.44 -11.27 -11.09
C THR A 90 -13.14 -10.61 -11.59
N GLU A 91 -13.22 -9.53 -12.37
CA GLU A 91 -12.06 -8.72 -12.79
C GLU A 91 -11.22 -8.14 -11.61
N SER A 92 -11.68 -8.30 -10.37
CA SER A 92 -10.99 -7.81 -9.17
C SER A 92 -9.92 -8.80 -8.68
N ARG A 93 -8.70 -8.29 -8.49
CA ARG A 93 -7.50 -9.06 -8.18
C ARG A 93 -7.10 -8.82 -6.72
N ILE A 94 -6.78 -9.87 -5.97
CA ILE A 94 -6.20 -9.70 -4.63
C ILE A 94 -4.76 -9.19 -4.77
N VAL A 95 -4.46 -8.02 -4.21
CA VAL A 95 -3.14 -7.40 -4.27
C VAL A 95 -2.23 -7.90 -3.14
N ILE A 96 -0.95 -8.14 -3.43
CA ILE A 96 0.02 -8.64 -2.43
C ILE A 96 0.18 -7.68 -1.26
N SER A 97 0.05 -6.37 -1.48
CA SER A 97 0.03 -5.36 -0.43
C SER A 97 -1.04 -5.63 0.63
N MET A 98 -2.20 -6.19 0.26
CA MET A 98 -3.25 -6.59 1.19
C MET A 98 -2.80 -7.77 2.06
N VAL A 99 -2.17 -8.79 1.44
CA VAL A 99 -1.65 -9.95 2.17
C VAL A 99 -0.56 -9.53 3.16
N LEU A 100 0.38 -8.68 2.74
CA LEU A 100 1.40 -8.11 3.62
C LEU A 100 0.79 -7.29 4.75
N SER A 101 -0.28 -6.54 4.47
CA SER A 101 -1.01 -5.76 5.48
C SER A 101 -1.64 -6.66 6.54
N ILE A 102 -2.33 -7.73 6.11
CA ILE A 102 -2.90 -8.73 7.03
C ILE A 102 -1.79 -9.37 7.87
N ALA A 103 -0.70 -9.79 7.25
CA ALA A 103 0.41 -10.44 7.95
C ALA A 103 1.04 -9.54 9.01
N LEU A 104 1.28 -8.25 8.69
CA LEU A 104 1.85 -7.29 9.64
C LEU A 104 0.88 -6.94 10.77
N LEU A 105 -0.41 -6.81 10.48
CA LEU A 105 -1.43 -6.56 11.50
C LEU A 105 -1.62 -7.77 12.40
N ALA A 106 -1.69 -8.98 11.85
CA ALA A 106 -1.75 -10.21 12.63
C ALA A 106 -0.52 -10.33 13.53
N ARG A 107 0.68 -10.09 12.98
CA ARG A 107 1.93 -10.05 13.76
C ARG A 107 1.88 -9.04 14.91
N TRP A 108 1.22 -7.89 14.72
CA TRP A 108 1.10 -6.86 15.74
C TRP A 108 0.04 -7.19 16.81
N PHE A 109 -1.14 -7.64 16.40
CA PHE A 109 -2.29 -7.86 17.28
C PHE A 109 -2.28 -9.22 17.97
N VAL A 110 -1.83 -10.30 17.30
CA VAL A 110 -1.91 -11.66 17.85
C VAL A 110 -1.17 -11.80 19.18
N PRO A 111 0.08 -11.29 19.35
CA PRO A 111 0.74 -11.31 20.65
C PRO A 111 -0.01 -10.53 21.73
N MET A 112 -0.58 -9.37 21.38
CA MET A 112 -1.34 -8.55 22.32
C MET A 112 -2.60 -9.27 22.84
N ILE A 113 -3.26 -10.02 21.97
CA ILE A 113 -4.50 -10.74 22.30
C ILE A 113 -4.21 -12.06 23.02
N LEU A 114 -3.28 -12.86 22.50
CA LEU A 114 -3.04 -14.24 22.97
C LEU A 114 -2.02 -14.33 24.11
N VAL A 115 -0.98 -13.49 24.08
CA VAL A 115 0.16 -13.56 25.02
C VAL A 115 -0.01 -12.52 26.13
N ASP A 116 -0.05 -11.24 25.76
CA ASP A 116 -0.05 -10.15 26.73
C ASP A 116 -1.44 -9.93 27.36
N LYS A 117 -2.50 -10.37 26.66
CA LYS A 117 -3.92 -10.19 27.03
C LYS A 117 -4.32 -8.75 27.32
N HIS A 118 -3.54 -7.79 26.84
CA HIS A 118 -3.82 -6.37 26.93
C HIS A 118 -3.66 -5.74 25.55
N ILE A 119 -4.54 -4.80 25.19
CA ILE A 119 -4.41 -4.08 23.92
C ILE A 119 -3.62 -2.79 24.19
N GLN A 120 -2.35 -2.77 23.77
CA GLN A 120 -1.50 -1.59 23.85
C GLN A 120 -1.57 -0.78 22.56
N ILE A 121 -2.41 0.24 22.55
CA ILE A 121 -2.48 1.23 21.48
C ILE A 121 -2.13 2.59 22.08
N LYS A 122 -1.16 3.28 21.48
CA LYS A 122 -0.79 4.64 21.84
C LYS A 122 -2.02 5.55 21.79
N PRO A 123 -2.33 6.29 22.87
CA PRO A 123 -3.53 7.12 22.92
C PRO A 123 -3.44 8.21 21.85
N SER A 124 -4.52 8.36 21.08
CA SER A 124 -4.69 9.42 20.09
C SER A 124 -6.17 9.67 19.84
N PRO A 125 -6.59 10.94 19.62
CA PRO A 125 -7.96 11.26 19.23
C PRO A 125 -8.42 10.53 17.97
N ILE A 126 -7.49 10.16 17.08
CA ILE A 126 -7.80 9.45 15.84
C ILE A 126 -8.22 7.99 16.05
N ASN A 127 -7.90 7.38 17.20
CA ASN A 127 -8.16 5.96 17.41
C ASN A 127 -9.66 5.64 17.41
N ARG A 128 -10.47 6.49 18.04
CA ARG A 128 -11.92 6.33 18.13
C ARG A 128 -12.60 6.33 16.76
N PRO A 129 -12.43 7.37 15.90
CA PRO A 129 -13.07 7.36 14.58
C PRO A 129 -12.61 6.20 13.70
N LEU A 130 -11.33 5.80 13.77
CA LEU A 130 -10.81 4.66 13.00
C LEU A 130 -11.46 3.34 13.42
N LEU A 131 -11.58 3.10 14.73
CA LEU A 131 -12.21 1.89 15.27
C LEU A 131 -13.73 1.88 15.03
N LEU A 132 -14.39 3.03 15.18
CA LEU A 132 -15.81 3.17 14.87
C LEU A 132 -16.08 2.94 13.38
N PHE A 133 -15.23 3.44 12.48
CA PHE A 133 -15.35 3.16 11.05
C PHE A 133 -15.22 1.66 10.76
N ALA A 134 -14.24 0.97 11.35
CA ALA A 134 -14.10 -0.48 11.20
C ALA A 134 -15.34 -1.23 11.74
N ALA A 135 -15.83 -0.86 12.92
CA ALA A 135 -17.03 -1.45 13.51
C ALA A 135 -18.29 -1.20 12.65
N ALA A 136 -18.45 0.01 12.11
CA ALA A 136 -19.55 0.36 11.23
C ALA A 136 -19.55 -0.46 9.94
N ASN A 137 -18.38 -0.74 9.36
CA ASN A 137 -18.26 -1.61 8.19
C ASN A 137 -18.69 -3.06 8.51
N ILE A 138 -18.29 -3.60 9.67
CA ILE A 138 -18.72 -4.94 10.12
C ILE A 138 -20.24 -4.98 10.32
N ALA A 139 -20.80 -3.99 11.02
CA ALA A 139 -22.23 -3.89 11.25
C ALA A 139 -23.01 -3.78 9.94
N SER A 140 -22.54 -2.94 9.01
CA SER A 140 -23.13 -2.76 7.68
C SER A 140 -23.09 -4.06 6.85
N TYR A 141 -21.99 -4.80 6.90
CA TYR A 141 -21.89 -6.10 6.24
C TYR A 141 -22.90 -7.11 6.81
N LEU A 142 -22.99 -7.23 8.14
CA LEU A 142 -23.94 -8.14 8.79
C LEU A 142 -25.39 -7.76 8.46
N TRP A 143 -25.71 -6.47 8.57
CA TRP A 143 -27.03 -5.93 8.25
C TRP A 143 -27.40 -6.18 6.78
N GLY A 144 -26.50 -5.86 5.84
CA GLY A 144 -26.72 -6.05 4.41
C GLY A 144 -26.81 -7.51 3.96
N ASN A 145 -26.35 -8.46 4.77
CA ASN A 145 -26.57 -9.89 4.56
C ASN A 145 -27.88 -10.38 5.19
N ALA A 146 -28.22 -9.90 6.39
CA ALA A 146 -29.42 -10.31 7.10
C ALA A 146 -30.72 -9.76 6.47
N PHE A 147 -30.68 -8.51 5.99
CA PHE A 147 -31.85 -7.80 5.45
C PHE A 147 -31.77 -7.60 3.93
N ARG A 148 -31.07 -8.50 3.22
CA ARG A 148 -31.03 -8.45 1.76
C ARG A 148 -32.42 -8.74 1.20
N ASP A 149 -32.82 -7.96 0.20
CA ASP A 149 -34.04 -8.25 -0.57
C ASP A 149 -33.94 -9.67 -1.17
N PRO A 150 -34.91 -10.57 -0.88
CA PRO A 150 -34.94 -11.92 -1.43
C PRO A 150 -34.97 -11.98 -2.96
N LEU A 151 -35.42 -10.92 -3.62
CA LEU A 151 -35.46 -10.81 -5.08
C LEU A 151 -34.07 -10.54 -5.70
N LEU A 152 -33.09 -10.17 -4.89
CA LEU A 152 -31.75 -9.83 -5.36
C LEU A 152 -30.92 -11.10 -5.56
N VAL A 153 -30.80 -11.54 -6.82
CA VAL A 153 -30.03 -12.73 -7.20
C VAL A 153 -28.54 -12.47 -6.99
N SER A 154 -27.97 -13.06 -5.93
CA SER A 154 -26.53 -13.06 -5.70
C SER A 154 -25.85 -14.18 -6.48
N TRP A 155 -24.91 -13.83 -7.35
CA TRP A 155 -24.06 -14.79 -8.05
C TRP A 155 -23.02 -15.41 -7.11
N ARG A 156 -22.41 -16.53 -7.53
CA ARG A 156 -21.56 -17.37 -6.67
C ARG A 156 -20.35 -16.65 -6.05
N SER A 157 -19.74 -15.68 -6.76
CA SER A 157 -18.60 -14.91 -6.24
C SER A 157 -18.99 -13.72 -5.38
N PHE A 158 -20.28 -13.36 -5.27
CA PHE A 158 -20.73 -12.17 -4.56
C PHE A 158 -20.30 -12.13 -3.08
N PRO A 159 -20.43 -13.20 -2.28
CA PRO A 159 -19.97 -13.19 -0.88
C PRO A 159 -18.45 -12.97 -0.75
N ILE A 160 -17.67 -13.53 -1.69
CA ILE A 160 -16.20 -13.38 -1.71
C ILE A 160 -15.83 -11.91 -1.91
N VAL A 161 -16.48 -11.23 -2.85
CA VAL A 161 -16.25 -9.81 -3.13
C VAL A 161 -16.62 -8.94 -1.92
N GLN A 162 -17.73 -9.26 -1.24
CA GLN A 162 -18.12 -8.51 -0.03
C GLN A 162 -17.11 -8.68 1.10
N ILE A 163 -16.67 -9.91 1.36
CA ILE A 163 -15.67 -10.19 2.40
C ILE A 163 -14.35 -9.50 2.06
N ALA A 164 -13.90 -9.58 0.80
CA ALA A 164 -12.68 -8.89 0.36
C ALA A 164 -12.79 -7.37 0.55
N SER A 165 -13.93 -6.77 0.18
CA SER A 165 -14.19 -5.34 0.38
C SER A 165 -14.21 -4.96 1.87
N LEU A 166 -14.86 -5.77 2.71
CA LEU A 166 -14.88 -5.58 4.16
C LEU A 166 -13.47 -5.65 4.74
N ILE A 167 -12.67 -6.63 4.33
CA ILE A 167 -11.28 -6.79 4.75
C ILE A 167 -10.50 -5.52 4.38
N VAL A 168 -10.57 -5.04 3.14
CA VAL A 168 -9.87 -3.81 2.73
C VAL A 168 -10.30 -2.62 3.58
N ASN A 169 -11.60 -2.43 3.79
CA ASN A 169 -12.13 -1.33 4.60
C ASN A 169 -11.71 -1.38 6.07
N ILE A 170 -11.49 -2.57 6.63
CA ILE A 170 -10.95 -2.73 7.99
C ILE A 170 -9.43 -2.56 8.00
N LEU A 171 -8.71 -3.08 7.01
CA LEU A 171 -7.26 -2.99 6.94
C LEU A 171 -6.78 -1.53 6.86
N LEU A 172 -7.48 -0.67 6.10
CA LEU A 172 -7.13 0.74 5.97
C LEU A 172 -6.97 1.47 7.32
N PRO A 173 -7.99 1.56 8.19
CA PRO A 173 -7.85 2.19 9.51
C PRO A 173 -6.87 1.44 10.42
N MET A 174 -6.80 0.10 10.34
CA MET A 174 -5.88 -0.67 11.17
C MET A 174 -4.41 -0.41 10.79
N LEU A 175 -4.11 -0.22 9.51
CA LEU A 175 -2.78 0.17 9.04
C LEU A 175 -2.41 1.57 9.52
N VAL A 176 -3.35 2.51 9.57
CA VAL A 176 -3.10 3.84 10.16
C VAL A 176 -2.72 3.70 11.63
N LEU A 177 -3.44 2.87 12.40
CA LEU A 177 -3.09 2.58 13.79
C LEU A 177 -1.70 1.94 13.91
N LEU A 178 -1.38 0.95 13.07
CA LEU A 178 -0.08 0.29 13.05
C LEU A 178 1.04 1.29 12.77
N VAL A 179 0.90 2.10 11.72
CA VAL A 179 1.84 3.17 11.34
C VAL A 179 2.04 4.14 12.51
N TYR A 180 0.96 4.65 13.10
CA TYR A 180 1.06 5.59 14.21
C TYR A 180 1.75 5.02 15.46
N ASN A 181 1.62 3.72 15.71
CA ASN A 181 2.22 3.04 16.86
C ASN A 181 3.67 2.61 16.62
N LYS A 182 4.03 2.26 15.38
CA LYS A 182 5.33 1.65 15.05
C LYS A 182 6.28 2.58 14.31
N LEU A 183 5.79 3.55 13.54
CA LEU A 183 6.63 4.52 12.83
C LEU A 183 6.83 5.79 13.64
N ASN A 184 7.89 5.82 14.45
CA ASN A 184 8.27 7.00 15.23
C ASN A 184 9.36 7.85 14.55
N GLU A 185 10.14 7.28 13.64
CA GLU A 185 11.25 7.99 13.00
C GLU A 185 10.85 8.61 11.66
N GLY A 186 11.14 9.90 11.48
CA GLY A 186 10.86 10.63 10.24
C GLY A 186 11.57 10.08 9.00
N LYS A 187 12.66 9.30 9.15
CA LYS A 187 13.38 8.67 8.02
C LYS A 187 12.48 7.74 7.21
N TRP A 188 11.57 7.03 7.87
CA TRP A 188 10.68 6.07 7.22
C TRP A 188 9.58 6.76 6.43
N LEU A 189 9.07 7.88 6.94
CA LEU A 189 8.14 8.70 6.18
C LEU A 189 8.80 9.22 4.90
N LYS A 190 10.07 9.64 4.97
CA LYS A 190 10.87 9.98 3.78
C LYS A 190 10.98 8.81 2.80
N TRP A 191 11.29 7.61 3.29
CA TRP A 191 11.34 6.41 2.43
C TRP A 191 10.01 6.13 1.74
N LEU A 192 8.89 6.19 2.47
CA LEU A 192 7.55 6.00 1.90
C LEU A 192 7.24 7.04 0.82
N THR A 193 7.55 8.31 1.08
CA THR A 193 7.36 9.40 0.11
C THR A 193 8.22 9.19 -1.14
N TRP A 194 9.53 8.96 -0.97
CA TRP A 194 10.44 8.76 -2.11
C TRP A 194 10.12 7.49 -2.90
N LEU A 195 9.68 6.43 -2.23
CA LEU A 195 9.25 5.21 -2.90
C LEU A 195 7.99 5.48 -3.74
N MET A 196 7.01 6.20 -3.19
CA MET A 196 5.81 6.60 -3.95
C MET A 196 6.16 7.45 -5.17
N LEU A 197 7.05 8.42 -5.01
CA LEU A 197 7.53 9.26 -6.11
C LEU A 197 8.34 8.49 -7.14
N GLY A 198 9.21 7.58 -6.69
CA GLY A 198 10.00 6.71 -7.56
C GLY A 198 9.12 5.80 -8.40
N MET A 199 8.08 5.21 -7.81
CA MET A 199 7.08 4.42 -8.55
C MET A 199 6.29 5.30 -9.54
N GLY A 200 5.94 6.52 -9.15
CA GLY A 200 5.31 7.49 -10.05
C GLY A 200 6.19 7.86 -11.24
N ALA A 201 7.47 8.14 -10.99
CA ALA A 201 8.43 8.46 -12.05
C ALA A 201 8.66 7.27 -12.97
N LEU A 202 8.86 6.07 -12.41
CA LEU A 202 9.00 4.83 -13.19
C LEU A 202 7.76 4.58 -14.04
N TYR A 203 6.56 4.80 -13.49
CA TYR A 203 5.31 4.70 -14.22
C TYR A 203 5.26 5.64 -15.41
N LEU A 204 5.60 6.92 -15.22
CA LEU A 204 5.56 7.90 -16.28
C LEU A 204 6.57 7.58 -17.39
N VAL A 205 7.79 7.18 -17.01
CA VAL A 205 8.83 6.76 -17.96
C VAL A 205 8.39 5.53 -18.74
N ALA A 206 7.85 4.51 -18.05
CA ALA A 206 7.34 3.31 -18.70
C ALA A 206 6.20 3.63 -19.68
N TYR A 207 5.32 4.56 -19.30
CA TYR A 207 4.20 4.97 -20.15
C TYR A 207 4.64 5.62 -21.46
N PHE A 208 5.62 6.52 -21.43
CA PHE A 208 6.05 7.23 -22.63
C PHE A 208 7.15 6.52 -23.44
N PHE A 209 8.04 5.76 -22.78
CA PHE A 209 9.28 5.27 -23.41
C PHE A 209 9.43 3.75 -23.39
N ALA A 210 8.74 3.03 -22.49
CA ALA A 210 8.90 1.58 -22.37
C ALA A 210 7.57 0.89 -22.04
N PRO A 211 6.59 0.88 -22.98
CA PRO A 211 5.24 0.41 -22.72
C PRO A 211 5.18 -1.06 -22.29
N PHE A 212 6.16 -1.87 -22.71
CA PHE A 212 6.25 -3.27 -22.29
C PHE A 212 6.39 -3.40 -20.76
N LEU A 213 7.10 -2.50 -20.08
CA LEU A 213 7.25 -2.52 -18.62
C LEU A 213 5.92 -2.26 -17.91
N LEU A 214 5.01 -1.49 -18.51
CA LEU A 214 3.67 -1.28 -17.94
C LEU A 214 2.91 -2.60 -17.82
N ASN A 215 2.91 -3.41 -18.87
CA ASN A 215 2.15 -4.65 -18.94
C ASN A 215 2.61 -5.70 -17.93
N TYR A 216 3.90 -5.69 -17.56
CA TYR A 216 4.47 -6.69 -16.64
C TYR A 216 4.64 -6.19 -15.20
N ILE A 217 4.90 -4.90 -14.99
CA ILE A 217 5.32 -4.37 -13.68
C ILE A 217 4.25 -3.46 -13.07
N LEU A 218 3.61 -2.58 -13.85
CA LEU A 218 2.89 -1.41 -13.31
C LEU A 218 1.39 -1.33 -13.68
N SER A 219 0.82 -2.32 -14.37
CA SER A 219 -0.45 -2.16 -15.08
C SER A 219 -1.67 -1.88 -14.20
N ASN A 220 -1.72 -2.36 -12.94
CA ASN A 220 -2.92 -2.19 -12.08
C ASN A 220 -2.77 -1.21 -10.91
N GLY A 221 -1.55 -0.98 -10.40
CA GLY A 221 -1.30 -0.12 -9.22
C GLY A 221 -1.32 1.39 -9.52
N SER A 222 -1.38 1.76 -10.79
CA SER A 222 -1.31 3.14 -11.30
C SER A 222 -2.67 3.76 -11.64
N SER A 223 -3.73 2.99 -11.39
CA SER A 223 -5.14 3.35 -11.57
C SER A 223 -5.70 4.01 -10.30
N GLY A 224 -6.93 4.52 -10.37
CA GLY A 224 -7.60 5.18 -9.24
C GLY A 224 -6.90 6.47 -8.80
N LEU A 225 -6.65 6.58 -7.48
CA LEU A 225 -6.10 7.78 -6.84
C LEU A 225 -4.56 7.85 -6.86
N PHE A 226 -3.88 6.93 -7.54
CA PHE A 226 -2.42 6.94 -7.62
C PHE A 226 -1.84 8.29 -8.13
N PRO A 227 -2.36 8.90 -9.22
CA PRO A 227 -1.90 10.22 -9.66
C PRO A 227 -2.03 11.31 -8.60
N LEU A 228 -3.11 11.30 -7.81
CA LEU A 228 -3.29 12.25 -6.70
C LEU A 228 -2.11 12.18 -5.74
N TRP A 229 -1.76 10.98 -5.28
CA TRP A 229 -0.69 10.82 -4.30
C TRP A 229 0.66 11.26 -4.85
N VAL A 230 1.00 10.86 -6.09
CA VAL A 230 2.27 11.25 -6.70
C VAL A 230 2.34 12.76 -6.92
N MET A 231 1.31 13.36 -7.52
CA MET A 231 1.30 14.80 -7.82
C MET A 231 1.34 15.64 -6.55
N VAL A 232 0.52 15.32 -5.55
CA VAL A 232 0.45 16.08 -4.29
C VAL A 232 1.76 16.00 -3.52
N LEU A 233 2.36 14.81 -3.41
CA LEU A 233 3.64 14.66 -2.71
C LEU A 233 4.77 15.39 -3.45
N ALA A 234 4.84 15.26 -4.78
CA ALA A 234 5.86 15.91 -5.60
C ALA A 234 5.74 17.44 -5.51
N LEU A 235 4.52 17.97 -5.67
CA LEU A 235 4.24 19.39 -5.58
C LEU A 235 4.52 19.94 -4.18
N SER A 236 4.10 19.22 -3.13
CA SER A 236 4.35 19.63 -1.74
C SER A 236 5.85 19.74 -1.46
N LEU A 237 6.64 18.73 -1.86
CA LEU A 237 8.10 18.78 -1.70
C LEU A 237 8.72 19.92 -2.52
N ALA A 238 8.32 20.09 -3.78
CA ALA A 238 8.86 21.14 -4.64
C ALA A 238 8.58 22.56 -4.10
N LEU A 239 7.42 22.76 -3.46
CA LEU A 239 6.98 24.07 -2.95
C LEU A 239 7.45 24.38 -1.54
N TYR A 240 7.52 23.39 -0.64
CA TYR A 240 7.75 23.60 0.79
C TYR A 240 9.12 23.16 1.30
N ASP A 241 9.82 22.24 0.63
CA ASP A 241 11.12 21.78 1.13
C ASP A 241 12.25 22.73 0.69
N GLU A 242 12.64 23.61 1.61
CA GLU A 242 13.69 24.61 1.41
C GLU A 242 15.07 23.99 1.19
N LYS A 243 15.30 22.75 1.63
CA LYS A 243 16.60 22.06 1.55
C LYS A 243 16.81 21.34 0.22
N LEU A 244 15.75 21.18 -0.59
CA LEU A 244 15.85 20.54 -1.90
C LEU A 244 16.60 21.43 -2.90
N PRO A 245 17.61 20.89 -3.62
CA PRO A 245 18.28 21.63 -4.67
C PRO A 245 17.33 21.94 -5.83
N LEU A 246 17.57 23.05 -6.52
CA LEU A 246 16.66 23.57 -7.54
C LEU A 246 16.40 22.58 -8.69
N TRP A 247 17.42 21.82 -9.11
CA TRP A 247 17.27 20.80 -10.16
C TRP A 247 16.27 19.70 -9.76
N LEU A 248 16.29 19.27 -8.50
CA LEU A 248 15.40 18.22 -8.01
C LEU A 248 13.97 18.76 -7.85
N ARG A 249 13.81 20.04 -7.47
CA ARG A 249 12.50 20.72 -7.53
C ARG A 249 11.97 20.75 -8.97
N GLY A 250 12.83 21.08 -9.93
CA GLY A 250 12.51 21.02 -11.36
C GLY A 250 12.02 19.64 -11.78
N LEU A 251 12.72 18.57 -11.41
CA LEU A 251 12.32 17.19 -11.70
C LEU A 251 10.97 16.82 -11.08
N LEU A 252 10.70 17.23 -9.84
CA LEU A 252 9.41 17.00 -9.18
C LEU A 252 8.27 17.75 -9.89
N LEU A 253 8.50 18.98 -10.34
CA LEU A 253 7.52 19.74 -11.11
C LEU A 253 7.27 19.11 -12.49
N ILE A 254 8.31 18.63 -13.16
CA ILE A 254 8.18 17.86 -14.42
C ILE A 254 7.34 16.60 -14.18
N LEU A 255 7.55 15.90 -13.05
CA LEU A 255 6.75 14.73 -12.70
C LEU A 255 5.26 15.09 -12.52
N VAL A 256 4.97 16.20 -11.83
CA VAL A 256 3.59 16.72 -11.67
C VAL A 256 2.97 17.05 -13.02
N LEU A 257 3.69 17.78 -13.88
CA LEU A 257 3.23 18.15 -15.22
C LEU A 257 3.01 16.94 -16.11
N GLY A 258 3.88 15.93 -16.03
CA GLY A 258 3.72 14.68 -16.78
C GLY A 258 2.45 13.93 -16.37
N PHE A 259 2.20 13.78 -15.06
CA PHE A 259 0.98 13.14 -14.59
C PHE A 259 -0.25 13.96 -14.94
N PHE A 260 -0.19 15.28 -14.81
CA PHE A 260 -1.27 16.17 -15.22
C PHE A 260 -1.57 16.03 -16.72
N TYR A 261 -0.54 16.02 -17.57
CA TYR A 261 -0.70 15.81 -19.01
C TYR A 261 -1.40 14.48 -19.31
N ARG A 262 -0.93 13.39 -18.70
CA ARG A 262 -1.53 12.07 -18.87
C ARG A 262 -2.99 12.03 -18.39
N THR A 263 -3.28 12.45 -17.17
CA THR A 263 -4.60 12.24 -16.58
C THR A 263 -5.63 13.25 -17.08
N PHE A 264 -5.24 14.50 -17.29
CA PHE A 264 -6.14 15.56 -17.74
C PHE A 264 -6.33 15.58 -19.26
N PHE A 265 -5.25 15.49 -20.06
CA PHE A 265 -5.37 15.59 -21.53
C PHE A 265 -5.63 14.25 -22.20
N LEU A 266 -4.85 13.21 -21.88
CA LEU A 266 -5.03 11.88 -22.47
C LEU A 266 -6.19 11.13 -21.81
N GLY A 267 -6.36 11.31 -20.50
CA GLY A 267 -7.38 10.68 -19.67
C GLY A 267 -8.65 11.50 -19.44
N ARG A 268 -9.04 12.41 -20.34
CA ARG A 268 -10.15 13.37 -20.14
C ARG A 268 -11.41 12.76 -19.52
N LEU A 269 -11.84 11.60 -20.01
CA LEU A 269 -13.06 10.92 -19.55
C LEU A 269 -12.93 10.28 -18.15
N TRP A 270 -11.71 10.09 -17.66
CA TRP A 270 -11.43 9.46 -16.38
C TRP A 270 -11.39 10.49 -15.24
N LEU A 271 -12.57 11.03 -14.90
CA LEU A 271 -12.73 12.11 -13.92
C LEU A 271 -12.11 11.79 -12.55
N SER A 272 -12.25 10.56 -12.07
CA SER A 272 -11.68 10.13 -10.78
C SER A 272 -10.16 10.09 -10.75
N GLY A 273 -9.50 10.08 -11.92
CA GLY A 273 -8.04 10.12 -12.05
C GLY A 273 -7.44 11.52 -11.95
N TRP A 274 -8.20 12.57 -12.34
CA TRP A 274 -7.67 13.94 -12.39
C TRP A 274 -8.37 14.95 -11.47
N ILE A 275 -9.69 14.85 -11.23
CA ILE A 275 -10.41 15.80 -10.36
C ILE A 275 -9.84 15.79 -8.93
N PRO A 276 -9.69 14.63 -8.25
CA PRO A 276 -9.15 14.62 -6.90
C PRO A 276 -7.71 15.15 -6.84
N ALA A 277 -6.89 14.79 -7.84
CA ALA A 277 -5.50 15.22 -7.93
C ALA A 277 -5.39 16.74 -8.09
N LEU A 278 -6.18 17.33 -8.99
CA LEU A 278 -6.25 18.78 -9.17
C LEU A 278 -6.76 19.50 -7.93
N GLY A 279 -7.82 18.99 -7.30
CA GLY A 279 -8.36 19.57 -6.08
C GLY A 279 -7.30 19.62 -4.96
N ALA A 280 -6.60 18.50 -4.75
CA ALA A 280 -5.54 18.44 -3.75
C ALA A 280 -4.33 19.34 -4.09
N CYS A 281 -3.88 19.37 -5.36
CA CYS A 281 -2.81 20.26 -5.80
C CYS A 281 -3.20 21.75 -5.66
N THR A 282 -4.47 22.06 -5.89
CA THR A 282 -5.03 23.39 -5.71
C THR A 282 -4.96 23.84 -4.26
N VAL A 283 -5.38 22.97 -3.34
CA VAL A 283 -5.29 23.22 -1.89
C VAL A 283 -3.84 23.42 -1.47
N VAL A 284 -2.93 22.54 -1.88
CA VAL A 284 -1.49 22.67 -1.56
C VAL A 284 -0.92 24.00 -2.07
N THR A 285 -1.25 24.38 -3.30
CA THR A 285 -0.77 25.63 -3.90
C THR A 285 -1.35 26.85 -3.17
N PHE A 286 -2.64 26.82 -2.83
CA PHE A 286 -3.31 27.87 -2.07
C PHE A 286 -2.68 28.08 -0.69
N LEU A 287 -2.43 26.98 0.04
CA LEU A 287 -1.78 27.01 1.34
C LEU A 287 -0.33 27.53 1.26
N ARG A 288 0.34 27.39 0.10
CA ARG A 288 1.71 27.88 -0.09
C ARG A 288 1.76 29.37 -0.40
N SER A 289 0.91 29.82 -1.34
CA SER A 289 0.91 31.19 -1.84
C SER A 289 -0.38 31.51 -2.57
N LYS A 290 -1.12 32.51 -2.07
CA LYS A 290 -2.32 33.05 -2.73
C LYS A 290 -2.02 33.57 -4.14
N LYS A 291 -0.80 34.07 -4.38
CA LYS A 291 -0.36 34.54 -5.71
C LYS A 291 -0.20 33.39 -6.69
N LEU A 292 0.48 32.31 -6.29
CA LEU A 292 0.63 31.11 -7.14
C LEU A 292 -0.72 30.49 -7.45
N PHE A 293 -1.61 30.44 -6.45
CA PHE A 293 -2.98 30.01 -6.63
C PHE A 293 -3.73 30.89 -7.65
N ALA A 294 -3.64 32.22 -7.55
CA ALA A 294 -4.28 33.12 -8.50
C ALA A 294 -3.76 32.92 -9.93
N VAL A 295 -2.45 32.72 -10.11
CA VAL A 295 -1.85 32.41 -11.42
C VAL A 295 -2.39 31.08 -11.96
N MET A 296 -2.41 30.03 -11.14
CA MET A 296 -2.94 28.73 -11.54
C MET A 296 -4.43 28.80 -11.92
N MET A 297 -5.24 29.55 -11.17
CA MET A 297 -6.65 29.79 -11.50
C MET A 297 -6.81 30.58 -12.80
N LEU A 298 -6.00 31.62 -13.01
CA LEU A 298 -6.02 32.40 -14.26
C LEU A 298 -5.68 31.51 -15.46
N VAL A 299 -4.64 30.68 -15.36
CA VAL A 299 -4.27 29.72 -16.42
C VAL A 299 -5.41 28.73 -16.69
N GLY A 300 -6.04 28.20 -15.65
CA GLY A 300 -7.20 27.32 -15.79
C GLY A 300 -8.39 27.99 -16.48
N LEU A 301 -8.71 29.22 -16.10
CA LEU A 301 -9.79 30.01 -16.70
C LEU A 301 -9.50 30.35 -18.17
N LEU A 302 -8.27 30.74 -18.50
CA LEU A 302 -7.86 31.00 -19.87
C LEU A 302 -7.98 29.75 -20.73
N TYR A 303 -7.53 28.60 -20.22
CA TYR A 303 -7.68 27.33 -20.93
C TYR A 303 -9.15 27.00 -21.20
N LEU A 304 -10.03 27.15 -20.21
CA LEU A 304 -11.47 26.91 -20.37
C LEU A 304 -12.08 27.88 -21.39
N GLY A 305 -11.77 29.18 -21.30
CA GLY A 305 -12.30 30.18 -22.23
C GLY A 305 -11.83 30.02 -23.68
N LEU A 306 -10.71 29.34 -23.92
CA LEU A 306 -10.20 29.03 -25.26
C LEU A 306 -10.74 27.70 -25.84
N ASN A 307 -11.30 26.83 -24.99
CA ASN A 307 -11.73 25.47 -25.36
C ASN A 307 -13.23 25.20 -25.13
N LEU A 308 -13.99 26.22 -24.71
CA LEU A 308 -15.45 26.26 -24.68
C LEU A 308 -15.97 26.95 -25.94
#